data_AF-A0A960T0X8-F1
#
_entry.id   AF-A0A960T0X8-F1
#
_cell.length_a   1.000
_cell.length_b   1.000
_cell.length_c   1.000
_cell.angle_alpha   90.00
_cell.angle_beta   90.00
_cell.angle_gamma   90.00
#
_symmetry.space_group_name_H-M   'P 1'
#
loop_
_entity.id
_entity.type
_entity.pdbx_description
1 polymer ?
#
loop_
_entity_poly.entity_id
_entity_poly.type
_entity_poly.pdbx_seq_one_letter_code
_entity_poly.pdbx_strand_id
1 'polypeptide(L)'
;MSRSSTEIEAPDAISRAAKAAESYHQETDDLVGDRMVLNMGPSHPATHGVLRLVLELDGEVIHSADPDVGFLHRGDEKIAENMHYNQFVPYTDRLDYLAPLANNVAYACAVEKLMGWTLPPRGQALRVLCCELARL
;
A
#
# COMPACT_ATOMS: atom_id res chain seq x y z
N MET A 1 27.73 -62.09 40.37
CA MET A 1 27.78 -60.62 40.35
C MET A 1 27.22 -60.15 39.01
N SER A 2 25.94 -59.75 38.98
CA SER A 2 25.28 -59.28 37.76
C SER A 2 25.79 -57.88 37.41
N ARG A 3 26.36 -57.70 36.22
CA ARG A 3 26.80 -56.38 35.73
C ARG A 3 25.57 -55.63 35.22
N SER A 4 25.16 -54.61 35.97
CA SER A 4 24.17 -53.61 35.54
C SER A 4 24.79 -52.75 34.43
N SER A 5 24.39 -52.96 33.18
CA SER A 5 24.73 -52.05 32.09
C SER A 5 23.74 -50.89 32.08
N THR A 6 24.22 -49.66 32.26
CA THR A 6 23.42 -48.45 32.05
C THR A 6 23.66 -47.98 30.63
N GLU A 7 22.63 -48.05 29.78
CA GLU A 7 22.67 -47.43 28.45
C GLU A 7 22.55 -45.92 28.60
N ILE A 8 23.50 -45.18 28.04
CA ILE A 8 23.51 -43.72 28.00
C ILE A 8 23.35 -43.33 26.53
N GLU A 9 22.13 -42.94 26.15
CA GLU A 9 21.90 -42.29 24.86
C GLU A 9 22.36 -40.84 24.94
N ALA A 10 23.47 -40.53 24.26
CA ALA A 10 23.87 -39.16 24.01
C ALA A 10 23.03 -38.65 22.83
N PRO A 11 22.11 -37.69 23.02
CA PRO A 11 21.29 -37.20 21.92
C PRO A 11 22.19 -36.57 20.85
N ASP A 12 21.99 -36.99 19.60
CA ASP A 12 22.74 -36.45 18.46
C ASP A 12 22.57 -34.93 18.37
N ALA A 13 23.55 -34.23 17.79
CA ALA A 13 23.56 -32.78 17.66
C ALA A 13 22.28 -32.27 16.96
N ILE A 14 21.76 -33.04 16.01
CA ILE A 14 20.51 -32.75 15.30
C ILE A 14 19.30 -32.81 16.24
N SER A 15 19.23 -33.83 17.11
CA SER A 15 18.15 -33.97 18.09
C SER A 15 18.20 -32.87 19.17
N ARG A 16 19.41 -32.45 19.56
CA ARG A 16 19.60 -31.29 20.45
C ARG A 16 19.19 -29.97 19.80
N ALA A 17 19.52 -29.77 18.53
CA ALA A 17 19.11 -28.59 17.77
C ALA A 17 17.59 -28.54 17.57
N ALA A 18 16.96 -29.68 17.28
CA ALA A 18 15.50 -29.77 17.14
C ALA A 18 14.77 -29.46 18.46
N LYS A 19 15.23 -30.03 19.59
CA LYS A 19 14.69 -29.69 20.92
C LYS A 19 14.93 -28.24 21.32
N ALA A 20 16.08 -27.67 20.96
CA ALA A 20 16.37 -26.25 21.20
C ALA A 20 15.47 -25.33 20.35
N ALA A 21 15.15 -25.73 19.11
CA ALA A 21 14.21 -25.01 18.27
C ALA A 21 12.77 -25.14 18.78
N GLU A 22 12.35 -26.31 19.28
CA GLU A 22 11.05 -26.52 19.91
C GLU A 22 10.91 -25.72 21.22
N SER A 23 11.95 -25.69 22.07
CA SER A 23 11.95 -24.88 23.29
C SER A 23 11.93 -23.39 23.00
N TYR A 24 12.59 -22.94 21.91
CA TYR A 24 12.55 -21.55 21.47
C TYR A 24 11.14 -21.16 21.01
N HIS A 25 10.46 -22.02 20.24
CA HIS A 25 9.07 -21.79 19.84
C HIS A 25 8.11 -21.75 21.04
N GLN A 26 8.29 -22.63 22.04
CA GLN A 26 7.49 -22.62 23.27
C GLN A 26 7.72 -21.37 24.12
N GLU A 27 8.96 -20.90 24.28
CA GLU A 27 9.26 -19.66 25.02
C GLU A 27 8.76 -18.41 24.27
N THR A 28 8.77 -18.41 22.93
CA THR A 28 8.18 -17.31 22.16
C THR A 28 6.66 -17.30 22.24
N ASP A 29 5.98 -18.44 22.32
CA ASP A 29 4.51 -18.50 22.40
C ASP A 29 3.97 -17.85 23.69
N ASP A 30 4.71 -17.96 24.80
CA ASP A 30 4.38 -17.33 26.09
C ASP A 30 4.90 -15.87 26.22
N LEU A 31 5.84 -15.44 25.35
CA LEU A 31 6.37 -14.06 25.26
C LEU A 31 5.71 -13.22 24.16
N VAL A 32 4.91 -13.84 23.28
CA VAL A 32 4.02 -13.19 22.31
C VAL A 32 2.92 -12.49 23.11
N GLY A 33 3.26 -11.28 23.57
CA GLY A 33 2.36 -10.40 24.30
C GLY A 33 1.08 -10.14 23.51
N ASP A 34 0.00 -9.92 24.25
CA ASP A 34 -1.31 -9.55 23.74
C ASP A 34 -1.21 -8.68 22.47
N ARG A 35 -1.91 -9.09 21.42
CA ARG A 35 -1.95 -8.36 20.14
C ARG A 35 -2.19 -6.88 20.38
N MET A 36 -1.29 -6.05 19.85
CA MET A 36 -1.32 -4.61 20.09
C MET A 36 -2.03 -3.91 18.94
N VAL A 37 -3.06 -3.11 19.25
CA VAL A 37 -3.66 -2.21 18.27
C VAL A 37 -2.91 -0.88 18.29
N LEU A 38 -2.20 -0.58 17.21
CA LEU A 38 -1.49 0.68 16.99
C LEU A 38 -2.26 1.56 16.00
N ASN A 39 -2.62 2.76 16.43
CA ASN A 39 -3.22 3.77 15.55
C ASN A 39 -2.13 4.69 14.98
N MET A 40 -1.74 4.44 13.74
CA MET A 40 -0.85 5.31 13.00
C MET A 40 -1.65 6.47 12.43
N GLY A 41 -1.54 7.64 13.08
CA GLY A 41 -2.39 8.79 12.81
C GLY A 41 -2.19 9.42 11.42
N PRO A 42 -3.16 10.23 10.96
CA PRO A 42 -3.21 10.76 9.59
C PRO A 42 -2.09 11.75 9.25
N SER A 43 -1.47 12.37 10.25
CA SER A 43 -0.35 13.32 10.07
C SER A 43 1.00 12.70 10.42
N HIS A 44 1.07 11.38 10.60
CA HIS A 44 2.32 10.72 10.96
C HIS A 44 3.32 10.91 9.82
N PRO A 45 4.57 11.36 10.08
CA PRO A 45 5.51 11.73 9.02
C PRO A 45 5.93 10.56 8.11
N ALA A 46 5.70 9.32 8.54
CA ALA A 46 5.94 8.13 7.74
C ALA A 46 4.81 7.77 6.75
N THR A 47 3.67 8.49 6.77
CA THR A 47 2.62 8.34 5.75
C THR A 47 2.76 9.47 4.72
N HIS A 48 3.17 9.16 3.49
CA HIS A 48 3.12 10.13 2.39
C HIS A 48 1.67 10.49 2.08
N GLY A 49 1.27 11.73 2.35
CA GLY A 49 -0.12 12.17 2.25
C GLY A 49 -0.81 12.17 3.60
N VAL A 50 -2.14 12.02 3.60
CA VAL A 50 -2.96 12.00 4.82
C VAL A 50 -3.68 10.67 4.87
N LEU A 51 -3.12 9.73 5.64
CA LEU A 51 -3.60 8.35 5.72
C LEU A 51 -3.51 7.90 7.17
N ARG A 52 -4.63 7.37 7.70
CA ARG A 52 -4.64 6.74 9.01
C ARG A 52 -4.66 5.23 8.81
N LEU A 53 -3.79 4.53 9.54
CA LEU A 53 -3.73 3.06 9.55
C LEU A 53 -4.00 2.57 10.96
N VAL A 54 -5.02 1.72 11.12
CA VAL A 54 -5.22 0.96 12.36
C VAL A 54 -4.54 -0.39 12.16
N LEU A 55 -3.43 -0.61 12.85
CA LEU A 55 -2.59 -1.79 12.71
C LEU A 55 -2.77 -2.71 13.92
N GLU A 56 -2.92 -4.01 13.68
CA GLU A 56 -2.83 -5.04 14.70
C GLU A 56 -1.46 -5.70 14.57
N LEU A 57 -0.64 -5.56 15.60
CA LEU A 57 0.74 -6.00 15.61
C LEU A 57 0.92 -7.17 16.58
N ASP A 58 1.68 -8.15 16.12
CA ASP A 58 2.28 -9.21 16.93
C ASP A 58 3.79 -8.97 16.94
N GLY A 59 4.26 -8.21 17.92
CA GLY A 59 5.63 -7.70 17.97
C GLY A 59 5.97 -6.84 16.75
N GLU A 60 6.89 -7.34 15.90
CA GLU A 60 7.32 -6.70 14.66
C GLU A 60 6.50 -7.11 13.43
N VAL A 61 5.60 -8.09 13.58
CA VAL A 61 4.80 -8.65 12.50
C VAL A 61 3.44 -7.95 12.44
N ILE A 62 3.06 -7.48 11.24
CA ILE A 62 1.72 -6.94 11.00
C ILE A 62 0.75 -8.10 10.78
N HIS A 63 -0.23 -8.25 11.68
CA HIS A 63 -1.31 -9.24 11.52
C HIS A 63 -2.45 -8.70 10.67
N SER A 64 -2.88 -7.47 10.93
CA SER A 64 -3.91 -6.78 10.15
C SER A 64 -3.62 -5.28 10.03
N ALA A 65 -4.09 -4.68 8.95
CA ALA A 65 -3.97 -3.25 8.68
C ALA A 65 -5.25 -2.74 8.04
N ASP A 66 -5.95 -1.86 8.72
CA ASP A 66 -7.18 -1.22 8.24
C ASP A 66 -6.89 0.24 7.82
N PRO A 67 -6.90 0.56 6.52
CA PRO A 67 -6.68 1.92 6.04
C PRO A 67 -7.95 2.76 6.09
N ASP A 68 -7.93 3.78 6.94
CA ASP A 68 -8.96 4.82 7.01
C ASP A 68 -8.61 5.94 6.01
N VAL A 69 -9.35 5.96 4.88
CA VAL A 69 -9.15 6.86 3.75
C VAL A 69 -10.24 7.93 3.69
N GLY A 70 -9.95 9.04 3.00
CA GLY A 70 -10.94 10.11 2.77
C GLY A 70 -10.60 11.45 3.40
N PHE A 71 -9.49 11.55 4.15
CA PHE A 71 -9.00 12.82 4.69
C PHE A 71 -8.66 13.87 3.61
N LEU A 72 -8.41 13.44 2.38
CA LEU A 72 -8.19 14.31 1.21
C LEU A 72 -9.39 14.32 0.25
N HIS A 73 -10.57 13.84 0.65
CA HIS A 73 -11.75 13.93 -0.18
C HIS A 73 -12.21 15.39 -0.31
N ARG A 74 -12.18 15.92 -1.54
CA ARG A 74 -12.54 17.31 -1.85
C ARG A 74 -13.87 17.46 -2.59
N GLY A 75 -14.56 16.35 -2.86
CA GLY A 75 -15.82 16.38 -3.62
C GLY A 75 -15.64 16.78 -5.08
N ASP A 76 -14.49 16.45 -5.70
CA ASP A 76 -14.16 16.83 -7.08
C ASP A 76 -15.25 16.36 -8.08
N GLU A 77 -15.87 15.20 -7.83
CA GLU A 77 -17.00 14.67 -8.62
C GLU A 77 -18.21 15.62 -8.61
N LYS A 78 -18.55 16.17 -7.43
CA LYS A 78 -19.69 17.09 -7.30
C LYS A 78 -19.39 18.45 -7.91
N ILE A 79 -18.14 18.88 -7.83
CA ILE A 79 -17.66 20.11 -8.46
C ILE A 79 -17.74 20.00 -9.98
N ALA A 80 -17.39 18.83 -10.54
CA ALA A 80 -17.44 18.56 -11.97
C ALA A 80 -18.85 18.74 -12.56
N GLU A 81 -19.89 18.33 -11.83
CA GLU A 81 -21.29 18.48 -12.27
C GLU A 81 -21.71 19.93 -12.51
N ASN A 82 -21.09 20.89 -11.81
CA ASN A 82 -21.43 22.30 -11.87
C ASN A 82 -20.48 23.11 -12.76
N MET A 83 -19.62 22.45 -13.54
CA MET A 83 -18.62 23.10 -14.41
C MET A 83 -18.79 22.71 -15.86
N HIS A 84 -18.42 23.62 -16.76
CA HIS A 84 -18.27 23.28 -18.17
C HIS A 84 -17.03 22.40 -18.39
N TYR A 85 -17.04 21.60 -19.46
CA TYR A 85 -15.96 20.64 -19.74
C TYR A 85 -14.55 21.24 -19.67
N ASN A 86 -14.34 22.43 -20.25
CA ASN A 86 -13.03 23.11 -20.24
C ASN A 86 -12.67 23.72 -18.87
N GLN A 87 -13.67 24.09 -18.05
CA GLN A 87 -13.43 24.65 -16.72
C GLN A 87 -12.95 23.60 -15.71
N PHE A 88 -13.27 22.32 -15.96
CA PHE A 88 -12.87 21.23 -15.09
C PHE A 88 -11.44 20.72 -15.35
N VAL A 89 -10.79 21.08 -16.47
CA VAL A 89 -9.42 20.64 -16.80
C VAL A 89 -8.39 20.94 -15.69
N PRO A 90 -8.40 22.11 -15.01
CA PRO A 90 -7.46 22.34 -13.90
C PRO A 90 -7.73 21.47 -12.67
N TYR A 91 -8.93 20.88 -12.52
CA TYR A 91 -9.22 19.96 -11.43
C TYR A 91 -8.63 18.58 -11.70
N THR A 92 -8.54 18.15 -12.96
CA THR A 92 -7.92 16.86 -13.29
C THR A 92 -6.42 16.83 -12.99
N ASP A 93 -5.74 17.97 -13.03
CA ASP A 93 -4.35 18.13 -12.55
C ASP A 93 -4.18 17.83 -11.05
N ARG A 94 -5.23 17.96 -10.25
CA ARG A 94 -5.18 17.85 -8.78
C ARG A 94 -5.57 16.47 -8.26
N LEU A 95 -6.02 15.57 -9.13
CA LEU A 95 -6.39 14.20 -8.77
C LEU A 95 -5.14 13.36 -8.50
N ASP A 96 -4.21 13.36 -9.46
CA ASP A 96 -2.85 12.86 -9.29
C ASP A 96 -1.90 14.03 -9.55
N TYR A 97 -1.36 14.56 -8.46
CA TYR A 97 -0.47 15.71 -8.50
C TYR A 97 0.97 15.35 -8.95
N LEU A 98 1.31 14.07 -9.09
CA LEU A 98 2.59 13.63 -9.65
C LEU A 98 2.53 13.55 -11.18
N ALA A 99 1.40 13.13 -11.74
CA ALA A 99 1.20 13.00 -13.19
C ALA A 99 0.02 13.84 -13.75
N PRO A 100 -0.01 15.17 -13.54
CA PRO A 100 -1.14 16.02 -13.91
C PRO A 100 -1.48 15.98 -15.41
N LEU A 101 -0.45 15.95 -16.27
CA LEU A 101 -0.62 15.92 -17.73
C LEU A 101 -1.31 14.63 -18.20
N ALA A 102 -1.03 13.49 -17.56
CA ALA A 102 -1.65 12.21 -17.92
C ALA A 102 -3.16 12.24 -17.61
N ASN A 103 -3.55 12.81 -16.47
CA ASN A 103 -4.95 12.99 -16.10
C ASN A 103 -5.70 13.91 -17.07
N ASN A 104 -5.10 15.04 -17.44
CA ASN A 104 -5.69 15.95 -18.41
C ASN A 104 -5.92 15.28 -19.76
N VAL A 105 -4.95 14.47 -20.21
CA VAL A 105 -5.09 13.71 -21.46
C VAL A 105 -6.20 12.68 -21.36
N ALA A 106 -6.29 11.94 -20.26
CA ALA A 106 -7.36 10.96 -20.03
C ALA A 106 -8.75 11.61 -20.07
N TYR A 107 -8.92 12.73 -19.36
CA TYR A 107 -10.16 13.51 -19.36
C TYR A 107 -10.50 14.07 -20.73
N ALA A 108 -9.54 14.70 -21.43
CA ALA A 108 -9.75 15.23 -22.77
C ALA A 108 -10.15 14.12 -23.76
N CYS A 109 -9.53 12.93 -23.68
CA CYS A 109 -9.91 11.79 -24.52
C CYS A 109 -11.35 11.32 -24.24
N ALA A 110 -11.82 11.36 -22.99
CA ALA A 110 -13.19 11.01 -22.65
C ALA A 110 -14.19 12.01 -23.25
N VAL A 111 -13.91 13.31 -23.14
CA VAL A 111 -14.76 14.37 -23.71
C VAL A 111 -14.78 14.32 -25.24
N GLU A 112 -13.63 14.10 -25.88
CA GLU A 112 -13.53 13.99 -27.35
C GLU A 112 -14.28 12.77 -27.89
N LYS A 113 -14.18 11.62 -27.20
CA LYS A 113 -14.97 10.43 -27.54
C LYS A 113 -16.46 10.71 -27.45
N LEU A 114 -16.91 11.43 -26.42
CA LEU A 114 -18.31 11.82 -26.25
C LEU A 114 -18.79 12.74 -27.38
N MET A 115 -17.93 13.64 -27.87
CA MET A 115 -18.24 14.58 -28.96
C MET A 115 -18.02 14.00 -30.37
N GLY A 116 -17.43 12.81 -30.49
CA GLY A 116 -17.08 12.20 -31.77
C GLY A 116 -15.94 12.92 -32.50
N TRP A 117 -15.03 13.57 -31.78
CA TRP A 117 -13.92 14.34 -32.35
C TRP A 117 -12.64 13.51 -32.46
N THR A 118 -11.92 13.70 -33.57
CA THR A 118 -10.60 13.08 -33.80
C THR A 118 -9.52 14.15 -33.87
N LEU A 119 -8.53 14.04 -33.00
CA LEU A 119 -7.40 14.96 -32.94
C LEU A 119 -6.45 14.73 -34.13
N PRO A 120 -5.83 15.78 -34.72
CA PRO A 120 -4.81 15.61 -35.76
C PRO A 120 -3.62 14.76 -35.30
N PRO A 121 -2.90 14.05 -36.21
CA PRO A 121 -1.79 13.16 -35.86
C PRO A 121 -0.70 13.82 -35.01
N ARG A 122 -0.38 15.10 -35.28
CA ARG A 122 0.57 15.87 -34.47
C ARG A 122 0.10 16.04 -33.02
N GLY A 123 -1.19 16.29 -32.81
CA GLY A 123 -1.76 16.43 -31.46
C GLY A 123 -1.69 15.12 -30.68
N GLN A 124 -1.94 13.99 -31.35
CA GLN A 124 -1.82 12.67 -30.74
C GLN A 124 -0.38 12.38 -30.32
N ALA A 125 0.60 12.67 -31.18
CA ALA A 125 2.02 12.50 -30.86
C ALA A 125 2.46 13.37 -29.66
N LEU A 126 2.02 14.63 -29.61
CA LEU A 126 2.31 15.53 -28.49
C LEU A 126 1.71 15.01 -27.18
N ARG A 127 0.50 14.44 -27.20
CA ARG A 127 -0.10 13.85 -26.00
C ARG A 127 0.72 12.69 -25.45
N VAL A 128 1.16 11.80 -26.33
CA VAL A 128 2.02 10.67 -25.94
C VAL A 128 3.32 11.19 -25.33
N LEU A 129 3.98 12.15 -25.97
CA LEU A 129 5.22 12.74 -25.46
C LEU A 129 5.02 13.39 -24.08
N CYS A 130 3.96 14.16 -23.88
CA CYS A 130 3.64 14.77 -22.59
C CYS A 130 3.30 13.71 -21.51
N CYS A 131 2.58 12.64 -21.85
CA CYS A 131 2.26 11.57 -20.91
C CYS A 131 3.52 10.80 -20.48
N GLU A 132 4.42 10.51 -21.42
CA GLU A 132 5.67 9.82 -21.09
C GLU A 132 6.62 10.72 -20.29
N LEU A 133 6.64 12.03 -20.55
CA LEU A 133 7.36 12.98 -19.69
C LEU A 133 6.78 13.06 -18.27
N ALA A 134 5.46 12.96 -18.12
CA ALA A 134 4.81 12.95 -16.79
C ALA A 134 4.93 11.60 -16.06
N ARG A 135 5.30 10.53 -16.77
CA ARG A 135 5.53 9.20 -16.20
C ARG A 135 6.93 9.08 -15.58
N LEU A 136 7.93 9.74 -16.18
CA LEU A 136 9.33 9.76 -15.74
C LEU A 136 9.50 10.57 -14.46
#